data_AF-A0A3D6DNT7-F1
#
_entry.id   AF-A0A3D6DNT7-F1
#
_cell.length_a   1.000
_cell.length_b   1.000
_cell.length_c   1.000
_cell.angle_alpha   90.00
_cell.angle_beta   90.00
_cell.angle_gamma   90.00
#
_symmetry.space_group_name_H-M   'P 1'
#
loop_
_entity.id
_entity.type
_entity.pdbx_description
1 polymer ?
#
loop_
_entity_poly.entity_id
_entity_poly.type
_entity_poly.pdbx_seq_one_letter_code
_entity_poly.pdbx_strand_id
1 'polypeptide(L)'
;MRFKNDKLVGDFWGGLAAMLVALPSAIAFGVTIYASIGPAYAGLGALAGILGAAALGLVAPSLGGTNRLITAPCAPAAAVLSAFAIELVQLDVDPAFIVLRLTALGLVAGLIQLLLGLMRIGSLIKYIPFPVVSGYLTGVGLIIIGSQIPKFLGVFGNQSLWRTLTSPQTWQWQSALIGVVTATVMLGAPLVTRVVPAAILGLLA
;
A
#
# COMPACT_ATOMS: atom_id res chain seq x y z
N MET A 1 -15.95 -10.95 22.33
CA MET A 1 -14.49 -10.88 22.55
C MET A 1 -14.15 -11.54 23.89
N ARG A 2 -13.37 -12.62 23.91
CA ARG A 2 -12.79 -13.14 25.16
C ARG A 2 -11.45 -12.43 25.37
N PHE A 3 -11.46 -11.33 26.12
CA PHE A 3 -10.22 -10.69 26.58
C PHE A 3 -9.56 -11.61 27.59
N LYS A 4 -8.57 -12.40 27.16
CA LYS A 4 -7.72 -13.12 28.08
C LYS A 4 -6.60 -12.15 28.47
N ASN A 5 -6.69 -11.61 29.67
CA ASN A 5 -5.93 -10.45 30.17
C ASN A 5 -4.39 -10.66 30.26
N ASP A 6 -3.87 -11.79 29.77
CA ASP A 6 -2.49 -12.23 29.98
C ASP A 6 -1.49 -11.67 28.96
N LYS A 7 -1.93 -10.87 27.97
CA LYS A 7 -1.08 -10.45 26.82
C LYS A 7 -1.10 -8.96 26.48
N LEU A 8 -1.60 -8.09 27.36
CA LEU A 8 -1.70 -6.63 27.10
C LEU A 8 -0.38 -6.00 26.64
N VAL A 9 0.74 -6.37 27.27
CA VAL A 9 2.06 -5.87 26.88
C VAL A 9 2.45 -6.34 25.48
N GLY A 10 2.20 -7.61 25.16
CA GLY A 10 2.48 -8.19 23.85
C GLY A 10 1.61 -7.58 22.75
N ASP A 11 0.32 -7.35 23.04
CA ASP A 11 -0.63 -6.75 22.10
C ASP A 11 -0.28 -5.27 21.85
N PHE A 12 0.16 -4.54 22.88
CA PHE A 12 0.64 -3.17 22.74
C PHE A 12 1.88 -3.07 21.84
N TRP A 13 2.93 -3.86 22.13
CA TRP A 13 4.15 -3.84 21.32
C TRP A 13 3.93 -4.39 19.91
N GLY A 14 3.08 -5.42 19.76
CA GLY A 14 2.70 -5.96 18.47
C GLY A 14 1.93 -4.95 17.63
N GLY A 15 0.96 -4.25 18.23
CA GLY A 15 0.22 -3.16 17.58
C GLY A 15 1.12 -1.99 17.19
N LEU A 16 2.04 -1.59 18.06
CA LEU A 16 3.01 -0.53 17.77
C LEU A 16 3.92 -0.91 16.60
N ALA A 17 4.50 -2.11 16.61
CA ALA A 17 5.35 -2.59 15.52
C ALA A 17 4.58 -2.68 14.20
N ALA A 18 3.33 -3.16 14.23
CA ALA A 18 2.46 -3.20 13.07
C ALA A 18 2.16 -1.80 12.51
N MET A 19 1.86 -0.84 13.38
CA MET A 19 1.60 0.55 13.01
C MET A 19 2.82 1.20 12.35
N LEU A 20 4.02 0.97 12.90
CA LEU A 20 5.27 1.48 12.33
C LEU A 20 5.57 0.95 10.93
N VAL A 21 5.10 -0.25 10.57
CA VAL A 21 5.22 -0.81 9.21
C VAL A 21 4.09 -0.33 8.31
N ALA A 22 2.87 -0.28 8.82
CA ALA A 22 1.68 0.07 8.04
C ALA A 22 1.65 1.56 7.66
N LEU A 23 2.05 2.46 8.55
CA LEU A 23 1.91 3.91 8.36
C LEU A 23 2.69 4.46 7.15
N PRO A 24 3.99 4.14 6.95
CA PRO A 24 4.71 4.57 5.75
C PRO A 24 4.06 4.04 4.46
N SER A 25 3.62 2.78 4.47
CA SER A 25 2.95 2.18 3.30
C SER A 25 1.62 2.85 2.98
N ALA A 26 0.85 3.22 4.01
CA ALA A 26 -0.44 3.90 3.85
C ALA A 26 -0.28 5.30 3.24
N ILE A 27 0.71 6.07 3.72
CA ILE A 27 1.07 7.37 3.15
C ILE A 27 1.47 7.20 1.68
N ALA A 28 2.38 6.26 1.40
CA ALA A 28 2.87 6.02 0.05
C ALA A 28 1.72 5.66 -0.91
N PHE A 29 0.84 4.74 -0.51
CA PHE A 29 -0.30 4.36 -1.35
C PHE A 29 -1.30 5.50 -1.54
N GLY A 30 -1.61 6.26 -0.49
CA GLY A 30 -2.46 7.44 -0.59
C GLY A 30 -1.89 8.49 -1.55
N VAL A 31 -0.59 8.80 -1.43
CA VAL A 31 0.11 9.69 -2.36
C VAL A 31 0.05 9.16 -3.79
N THR A 32 0.28 7.87 -4.02
CA THR A 32 0.26 7.31 -5.38
C THR A 32 -1.09 7.45 -6.07
N ILE A 33 -2.19 7.24 -5.34
CA ILE A 33 -3.54 7.36 -5.89
C ILE A 33 -3.84 8.80 -6.27
N TYR A 34 -3.60 9.75 -5.37
CA TYR A 34 -3.99 11.13 -5.57
C TYR A 34 -3.01 11.92 -6.45
N ALA A 35 -1.71 11.58 -6.43
CA ALA A 35 -0.74 12.19 -7.34
C ALA A 35 -1.03 11.87 -8.82
N SER A 36 -1.82 10.82 -9.08
CA SER A 36 -2.31 10.49 -10.42
C SER A 36 -3.33 11.51 -10.96
N ILE A 37 -3.98 12.28 -10.08
CA ILE A 37 -4.86 13.41 -10.43
C ILE A 37 -4.02 14.63 -10.80
N GLY A 38 -2.95 14.86 -10.04
CA GLY A 38 -1.99 15.94 -10.25
C GLY A 38 -1.07 16.12 -9.04
N PRO A 39 0.09 16.79 -9.21
CA PRO A 39 1.09 16.93 -8.15
C PRO A 39 0.57 17.69 -6.91
N ALA A 40 -0.37 18.62 -7.09
CA ALA A 40 -0.98 19.37 -5.99
C ALA A 40 -1.80 18.49 -5.02
N TYR A 41 -2.25 17.31 -5.46
CA TYR A 41 -3.08 16.42 -4.65
C TYR A 41 -2.27 15.40 -3.83
N ALA A 42 -0.94 15.37 -3.96
CA ALA A 42 -0.08 14.46 -3.20
C ALA A 42 -0.26 14.62 -1.68
N GLY A 43 -0.35 15.85 -1.18
CA GLY A 43 -0.58 16.13 0.24
C GLY A 43 -1.94 15.63 0.74
N LEU A 44 -2.99 15.83 -0.06
CA LEU A 44 -4.32 15.27 0.21
C LEU A 44 -4.29 13.74 0.24
N GLY A 45 -3.55 13.12 -0.69
CA GLY A 45 -3.32 11.68 -0.73
C GLY A 45 -2.63 11.14 0.52
N ALA A 46 -1.58 11.81 0.99
CA ALA A 46 -0.90 11.44 2.23
C ALA A 46 -1.88 11.44 3.43
N LEU A 47 -2.69 12.50 3.56
CA LEU A 47 -3.72 12.61 4.59
C LEU A 47 -4.77 11.50 4.46
N ALA A 48 -5.26 11.23 3.25
CA ALA A 48 -6.22 10.16 3.00
C ALA A 48 -5.66 8.78 3.39
N GLY A 49 -4.38 8.51 3.11
CA GLY A 49 -3.68 7.31 3.54
C GLY A 49 -3.60 7.16 5.06
N ILE A 50 -3.21 8.24 5.77
CA ILE A 50 -3.11 8.24 7.24
C ILE A 50 -4.49 8.04 7.88
N LEU A 51 -5.49 8.83 7.47
CA LEU A 51 -6.84 8.75 8.00
C LEU A 51 -7.49 7.40 7.69
N GLY A 52 -7.28 6.87 6.48
CA GLY A 52 -7.76 5.55 6.08
C GLY A 52 -7.14 4.43 6.91
N ALA A 53 -5.82 4.46 7.14
CA ALA A 53 -5.14 3.47 7.99
C ALA A 53 -5.63 3.55 9.45
N ALA A 54 -5.82 4.75 9.99
CA ALA A 54 -6.38 4.93 11.33
C ALA A 54 -7.81 4.38 11.42
N ALA A 55 -8.67 4.69 10.45
CA ALA A 55 -10.04 4.18 10.38
C ALA A 55 -10.07 2.65 10.28
N LEU A 56 -9.27 2.05 9.40
CA LEU A 56 -9.16 0.60 9.27
C LEU A 56 -8.64 -0.05 10.56
N GLY A 57 -7.66 0.57 11.22
CA GLY A 57 -7.10 0.11 12.49
C GLY A 57 -8.07 0.17 13.67
N LEU A 58 -9.14 0.97 13.60
CA LEU A 58 -10.18 1.03 14.63
C LEU A 58 -11.40 0.15 14.27
N VAL A 59 -11.85 0.21 13.03
CA VAL A 59 -13.09 -0.47 12.57
C VAL A 59 -12.88 -1.96 12.37
N ALA A 60 -11.77 -2.37 11.75
CA ALA A 60 -11.54 -3.78 11.46
C ALA A 60 -11.39 -4.67 12.70
N PRO A 61 -10.63 -4.32 13.76
CA PRO A 61 -10.55 -5.16 14.95
C PRO A 61 -11.79 -5.08 15.85
N SER A 62 -12.58 -4.00 15.80
CA SER A 62 -13.82 -3.88 16.57
C SER A 62 -14.97 -4.72 16.00
N LEU A 63 -15.09 -4.77 14.67
CA LEU A 63 -16.14 -5.52 13.96
C LEU A 63 -15.67 -6.87 13.38
N GLY A 64 -14.36 -7.13 13.39
CA GLY A 64 -13.75 -8.31 12.78
C GLY A 64 -13.79 -9.57 13.66
N GLY A 65 -13.43 -10.71 13.05
CA GLY A 65 -13.45 -12.03 13.69
C GLY A 65 -12.07 -12.65 13.98
N THR A 66 -10.97 -11.93 13.70
CA THR A 66 -9.60 -12.51 13.74
C THR A 66 -8.67 -11.76 14.68
N ASN A 67 -8.26 -12.39 15.78
CA ASN A 67 -7.55 -11.75 16.90
C ASN A 67 -6.12 -11.23 16.60
N ARG A 68 -5.50 -11.58 15.47
CA ARG A 68 -4.11 -11.20 15.13
C ARG A 68 -3.96 -10.61 13.74
N LEU A 69 -5.08 -10.36 13.06
CA LEU A 69 -5.06 -9.81 11.71
C LEU A 69 -4.98 -8.30 11.79
N ILE A 70 -3.98 -7.72 11.13
CA ILE A 70 -3.84 -6.27 10.97
C ILE A 70 -4.37 -5.91 9.58
N THR A 71 -5.37 -5.04 9.55
CA THR A 71 -5.91 -4.51 8.30
C THR A 71 -5.11 -3.27 7.91
N ALA A 72 -4.52 -3.31 6.71
CA ALA A 72 -3.71 -2.22 6.17
C ALA A 72 -3.99 -2.07 4.65
N PRO A 73 -3.77 -0.89 4.07
CA PRO A 73 -3.89 -0.71 2.63
C PRO A 73 -2.90 -1.60 1.87
N CYS A 74 -3.30 -2.07 0.69
CA CYS A 74 -2.48 -2.97 -0.13
C CYS A 74 -2.19 -2.38 -1.51
N ALA A 75 -1.03 -2.75 -2.08
CA ALA A 75 -0.56 -2.24 -3.37
C ALA A 75 -1.52 -2.48 -4.54
N PRO A 76 -2.16 -3.66 -4.70
CA PRO A 76 -3.09 -3.88 -5.81
C PRO A 76 -4.30 -2.96 -5.77
N ALA A 77 -4.88 -2.75 -4.58
CA ALA A 77 -6.01 -1.83 -4.44
C ALA A 77 -5.62 -0.39 -4.77
N ALA A 78 -4.43 0.04 -4.33
CA ALA A 78 -3.89 1.36 -4.66
C ALA A 78 -3.65 1.51 -6.17
N ALA A 79 -3.13 0.48 -6.85
CA ALA A 79 -2.94 0.48 -8.30
C ALA A 79 -4.28 0.60 -9.05
N VAL A 80 -5.32 -0.13 -8.64
CA VAL A 80 -6.66 -0.03 -9.26
C VAL A 80 -7.26 1.36 -9.07
N LEU A 81 -7.18 1.92 -7.86
CA LEU A 81 -7.67 3.28 -7.58
C LEU A 81 -6.88 4.35 -8.36
N SER A 82 -5.57 4.15 -8.53
CA SER A 82 -4.73 5.03 -9.34
C SER A 82 -5.12 4.95 -10.82
N ALA A 83 -5.29 3.74 -11.36
CA ALA A 83 -5.73 3.55 -12.75
C ALA A 83 -7.09 4.21 -13.00
N PHE A 84 -8.04 4.04 -12.08
CA PHE A 84 -9.34 4.71 -12.14
C PHE A 84 -9.21 6.24 -12.12
N ALA A 85 -8.33 6.79 -11.26
CA ALA A 85 -8.06 8.23 -11.24
C ALA A 85 -7.46 8.73 -12.57
N ILE A 86 -6.49 7.99 -13.13
CA ILE A 86 -5.87 8.31 -14.43
C ILE A 86 -6.91 8.33 -15.55
N GLU A 87 -7.79 7.35 -15.60
CA GLU A 87 -8.87 7.28 -16.58
C GLU A 87 -9.80 8.50 -16.49
N LEU A 88 -10.18 8.91 -15.27
CA LEU A 88 -11.01 10.10 -15.07
C LEU A 88 -10.30 11.39 -15.49
N VAL A 89 -8.99 11.50 -15.26
CA VAL A 89 -8.19 12.63 -15.76
C VAL A 89 -8.18 12.64 -17.29
N GLN A 90 -8.04 11.49 -17.95
CA GLN A 90 -8.06 11.38 -19.41
C GLN A 90 -9.42 11.76 -20.01
N LEU A 91 -10.50 11.58 -19.26
CA LEU A 91 -11.86 12.02 -19.61
C LEU A 91 -12.12 13.50 -19.31
N ASP A 92 -11.08 14.26 -18.94
CA ASP A 92 -11.16 15.69 -18.61
C ASP A 92 -12.15 16.01 -17.48
N VAL A 93 -12.28 15.07 -16.52
CA VAL A 93 -13.14 15.25 -15.35
C VAL A 93 -12.45 16.19 -14.37
N ASP A 94 -13.20 17.17 -13.86
CA ASP A 94 -12.68 18.10 -12.87
C ASP A 94 -12.08 17.36 -11.65
N PRO A 95 -10.86 17.72 -11.20
CA PRO A 95 -10.15 17.04 -10.12
C PRO A 95 -10.95 16.89 -8.81
N ALA A 96 -11.80 17.86 -8.44
CA ALA A 96 -12.61 17.76 -7.23
C ALA A 96 -13.66 16.63 -7.36
N PHE A 97 -14.23 16.46 -8.55
CA PHE A 97 -15.12 15.34 -8.85
C PHE A 97 -14.39 14.00 -8.89
N ILE A 98 -13.11 13.96 -9.30
CA ILE A 98 -12.30 12.74 -9.24
C ILE A 98 -12.13 12.29 -7.78
N VAL A 99 -11.76 13.20 -6.88
CA VAL A 99 -11.64 12.93 -5.44
C VAL A 99 -12.97 12.42 -4.85
N LEU A 100 -14.08 13.05 -5.23
CA LEU A 100 -15.41 12.62 -4.80
C LEU A 100 -15.72 11.19 -5.28
N ARG A 101 -15.43 10.88 -6.55
CA ARG A 101 -15.66 9.55 -7.14
C ARG A 101 -14.78 8.48 -6.51
N LEU A 102 -13.52 8.77 -6.20
CA LEU A 102 -12.64 7.86 -5.46
C LEU A 102 -13.20 7.54 -4.07
N THR A 103 -13.71 8.55 -3.36
CA THR A 103 -14.32 8.38 -2.04
C THR A 103 -15.60 7.55 -2.13
N ALA A 104 -16.47 7.87 -3.10
CA ALA A 104 -17.70 7.12 -3.36
C ALA A 104 -17.40 5.66 -3.72
N LEU A 105 -16.39 5.40 -4.55
CA LEU A 105 -15.94 4.06 -4.91
C LEU A 105 -15.49 3.27 -3.68
N GLY A 106 -14.73 3.90 -2.76
CA GLY A 106 -14.34 3.29 -1.49
C GLY A 106 -15.54 2.92 -0.62
N LEU A 107 -16.53 3.80 -0.51
CA LEU A 107 -17.77 3.55 0.25
C LEU A 107 -18.61 2.43 -0.37
N VAL A 108 -18.77 2.43 -1.69
CA VAL A 108 -19.52 1.38 -2.43
C VAL A 108 -18.81 0.04 -2.30
N ALA A 109 -17.49 0.00 -2.46
CA ALA A 109 -16.71 -1.22 -2.27
C ALA A 109 -16.84 -1.75 -0.83
N GLY A 110 -16.78 -0.87 0.18
CA GLY A 110 -16.99 -1.23 1.57
C GLY A 110 -18.41 -1.77 1.85
N LEU A 111 -19.43 -1.14 1.27
CA LEU A 111 -20.82 -1.61 1.39
C LEU A 111 -20.99 -2.99 0.76
N ILE A 112 -20.44 -3.21 -0.44
CA ILE A 112 -20.45 -4.52 -1.09
C ILE A 112 -19.72 -5.56 -0.22
N GLN A 113 -18.55 -5.22 0.34
CA GLN A 113 -17.82 -6.11 1.24
C GLN A 113 -18.62 -6.47 2.49
N LEU A 114 -19.36 -5.51 3.09
CA LEU A 114 -20.25 -5.77 4.21
C LEU A 114 -21.39 -6.72 3.83
N LEU A 115 -22.03 -6.50 2.68
CA LEU A 115 -23.10 -7.37 2.18
C LEU A 115 -22.59 -8.80 1.93
N LEU A 116 -21.44 -8.95 1.28
CA LEU A 116 -20.80 -10.26 1.05
C LEU A 116 -20.43 -10.95 2.37
N GLY A 117 -20.00 -10.18 3.38
CA GLY A 117 -19.72 -10.65 4.72
C GLY A 117 -20.98 -11.17 5.43
N LEU A 118 -22.08 -10.43 5.36
CA LEU A 118 -23.39 -10.81 5.92
C LEU A 118 -23.94 -12.09 5.26
N MET A 119 -23.76 -12.23 3.95
CA MET A 119 -24.11 -13.44 3.19
C MET A 119 -23.16 -14.62 3.44
N ARG A 120 -22.10 -14.44 4.24
CA ARG A 120 -21.07 -15.45 4.54
C ARG A 120 -20.36 -15.99 3.29
N ILE A 121 -20.35 -15.22 2.20
CA ILE A 121 -19.71 -15.59 0.93
C ILE A 121 -18.19 -15.69 1.11
N GLY A 122 -17.61 -15.02 2.11
CA GLY A 122 -16.19 -15.16 2.47
C GLY A 122 -15.76 -16.61 2.73
N SER A 123 -16.69 -17.49 3.12
CA SER A 123 -16.40 -18.93 3.28
C SER A 123 -16.02 -19.64 1.98
N LEU A 124 -16.36 -19.06 0.82
CA LEU A 124 -16.00 -19.60 -0.50
C LEU A 124 -14.54 -19.31 -0.89
N ILE A 125 -13.89 -18.32 -0.25
CA ILE A 125 -12.48 -17.97 -0.55
C ILE A 125 -11.55 -19.18 -0.39
N LYS A 126 -11.89 -20.12 0.51
CA LYS A 126 -11.14 -21.37 0.71
C LYS A 126 -11.10 -22.30 -0.51
N TYR A 127 -11.99 -22.09 -1.49
CA TYR A 127 -12.05 -22.89 -2.72
C TYR A 127 -11.20 -22.31 -3.85
N ILE A 128 -10.59 -21.13 -3.66
CA ILE A 128 -9.66 -20.58 -4.64
C ILE A 128 -8.41 -21.49 -4.67
N PRO A 129 -8.05 -22.09 -5.82
CA PRO A 129 -6.91 -22.97 -5.91
C PRO A 129 -5.61 -22.26 -5.52
N PHE A 130 -4.74 -22.95 -4.78
CA PHE A 130 -3.43 -22.42 -4.40
C PHE A 130 -2.61 -21.88 -5.59
N PRO A 131 -2.59 -22.53 -6.78
CA PRO A 131 -1.88 -21.98 -7.95
C PRO A 131 -2.37 -20.60 -8.38
N VAL A 132 -3.67 -20.30 -8.24
CA VAL A 132 -4.25 -18.99 -8.61
C VAL A 132 -3.78 -17.91 -7.65
N VAL A 133 -3.82 -18.18 -6.34
CA VAL A 133 -3.36 -17.24 -5.31
C VAL A 133 -1.86 -16.99 -5.45
N SER A 134 -1.07 -18.05 -5.59
CA SER A 134 0.38 -17.95 -5.76
C SER A 134 0.75 -17.20 -7.03
N GLY A 135 0.06 -17.48 -8.15
CA GLY A 135 0.27 -16.78 -9.42
C GLY A 135 -0.08 -15.30 -9.33
N TYR A 136 -1.22 -14.96 -8.73
CA TYR A 136 -1.64 -13.58 -8.51
C TYR A 136 -0.63 -12.81 -7.65
N LEU A 137 -0.22 -13.35 -6.51
CA LEU A 137 0.75 -12.70 -5.62
C LEU A 137 2.12 -12.52 -6.28
N THR A 138 2.57 -13.51 -7.06
CA THR A 138 3.83 -13.41 -7.82
C THR A 138 3.73 -12.34 -8.91
N GLY A 139 2.62 -12.30 -9.66
CA GLY A 139 2.38 -11.29 -10.68
C GLY A 139 2.33 -9.88 -10.10
N VAL A 140 1.60 -9.68 -9.00
CA VAL A 140 1.59 -8.42 -8.24
C VAL A 140 3.01 -8.04 -7.78
N GLY A 141 3.78 -9.00 -7.26
CA GLY A 141 5.17 -8.76 -6.86
C GLY A 141 6.05 -8.27 -8.01
N LEU A 142 5.95 -8.90 -9.19
CA LEU A 142 6.68 -8.47 -10.39
C LEU A 142 6.25 -7.08 -10.86
N ILE A 143 4.96 -6.75 -10.83
CA ILE A 143 4.44 -5.43 -11.17
C ILE A 143 4.99 -4.37 -10.19
N ILE A 144 5.01 -4.66 -8.89
CA ILE A 144 5.58 -3.76 -7.88
C ILE A 144 7.05 -3.52 -8.17
N ILE A 145 7.86 -4.57 -8.34
CA ILE A 145 9.29 -4.44 -8.65
C ILE A 145 9.49 -3.61 -9.92
N GLY A 146 8.77 -3.93 -11.00
CA GLY A 146 8.83 -3.19 -12.25
C GLY A 146 8.50 -1.70 -12.07
N SER A 147 7.48 -1.37 -11.28
CA SER A 147 7.09 0.01 -11.00
C SER A 147 8.11 0.81 -10.16
N GLN A 148 9.01 0.13 -9.44
CA GLN A 148 10.07 0.79 -8.67
C GLN A 148 11.35 1.04 -9.49
N ILE A 149 11.59 0.29 -10.56
CA ILE A 149 12.82 0.42 -11.39
C ILE A 149 13.04 1.87 -11.88
N PRO A 150 12.04 2.57 -12.46
CA PRO A 150 12.26 3.95 -12.89
C PRO A 150 12.62 4.90 -11.76
N LYS A 151 11.96 4.76 -10.60
CA LYS A 151 12.22 5.57 -9.40
C LYS A 151 13.61 5.31 -8.85
N PHE A 152 14.03 4.05 -8.83
CA PHE A 152 15.37 3.63 -8.42
C PHE A 152 16.46 4.25 -9.30
N LEU A 153 16.20 4.36 -10.61
CA LEU A 153 17.13 4.98 -11.57
C LEU A 153 17.05 6.52 -11.60
N GLY A 154 16.19 7.14 -10.77
CA GLY A 154 16.00 8.60 -10.72
C GLY A 154 15.21 9.16 -11.90
N VAL A 155 14.48 8.32 -12.62
CA VAL A 155 13.60 8.75 -13.72
C VAL A 155 12.20 8.97 -13.15
N PHE A 156 11.84 10.24 -13.00
CA PHE A 156 10.53 10.66 -12.49
C PHE A 156 9.60 11.00 -13.65
N GLY A 157 8.36 10.48 -13.61
CA GLY A 157 7.33 10.69 -14.64
C GLY A 157 6.68 9.38 -15.09
N ASN A 158 5.60 9.47 -15.86
CA ASN A 158 4.86 8.30 -16.36
C ASN A 158 5.55 7.64 -17.58
N GLN A 159 6.86 7.39 -17.45
CA GLN A 159 7.66 6.75 -18.50
C GLN A 159 7.51 5.24 -18.40
N SER A 160 7.27 4.59 -19.54
CA SER A 160 7.27 3.12 -19.60
C SER A 160 8.62 2.55 -19.11
N LEU A 161 8.56 1.42 -18.42
CA LEU A 161 9.74 0.67 -17.96
C LEU A 161 10.72 0.41 -19.12
N TRP A 162 10.19 0.05 -20.30
CA TRP A 162 10.99 -0.19 -21.49
C TRP A 162 11.78 1.04 -21.94
N ARG A 163 11.12 2.21 -21.91
CA ARG A 163 11.73 3.48 -22.31
C ARG A 163 12.79 3.94 -21.32
N THR A 164 12.58 3.66 -20.04
CA THR A 164 13.55 3.93 -18.96
C THR A 164 14.82 3.10 -19.14
N LEU A 165 14.69 1.81 -19.45
CA LEU A 165 15.84 0.91 -19.64
C LEU A 165 16.64 1.23 -20.90
N THR A 166 15.96 1.67 -21.96
CA THR A 166 16.59 2.00 -23.24
C THR A 166 17.22 3.40 -23.27
N SER A 167 17.01 4.22 -22.23
CA SER A 167 17.51 5.59 -22.14
C SER A 167 18.47 5.78 -20.95
N PRO A 168 19.65 5.13 -20.92
CA PRO A 168 20.57 5.21 -19.77
C PRO A 168 21.09 6.63 -19.50
N GLN A 169 20.97 7.56 -20.45
CA GLN A 169 21.35 8.97 -20.25
C GLN A 169 20.45 9.71 -19.25
N THR A 170 19.23 9.23 -19.00
CA THR A 170 18.32 9.86 -18.03
C THR A 170 18.54 9.37 -16.60
N TRP A 171 19.43 8.39 -16.40
CA TRP A 171 19.65 7.78 -15.10
C TRP A 171 20.45 8.72 -14.20
N GLN A 172 19.99 8.87 -12.97
CA GLN A 172 20.67 9.63 -11.94
C GLN A 172 21.36 8.67 -10.98
N TRP A 173 22.68 8.67 -10.97
CA TRP A 173 23.47 7.77 -10.13
C TRP A 173 23.22 8.01 -8.63
N GLN A 174 22.83 9.24 -8.23
CA GLN A 174 22.48 9.58 -6.86
C GLN A 174 21.24 8.80 -6.38
N SER A 175 20.19 8.76 -7.20
CA SER A 175 18.96 8.02 -6.89
C SER A 175 19.21 6.52 -6.80
N ALA A 176 20.04 5.99 -7.71
CA ALA A 176 20.45 4.59 -7.67
C ALA A 176 21.26 4.27 -6.41
N LEU A 177 22.18 5.15 -6.02
CA LEU A 177 22.98 4.99 -4.81
C LEU A 177 22.11 4.99 -3.56
N ILE A 178 21.18 5.95 -3.43
CA ILE A 178 20.21 5.99 -2.32
C ILE A 178 19.41 4.68 -2.28
N GLY A 179 18.87 4.25 -3.43
CA GLY A 179 18.13 2.99 -3.52
C GLY A 179 18.93 1.76 -3.10
N VAL A 180 20.19 1.65 -3.54
CA VAL A 180 21.10 0.55 -3.13
C VAL A 180 21.37 0.59 -1.64
N VAL A 181 21.65 1.76 -1.06
CA VAL A 181 21.91 1.93 0.36
C VAL A 181 20.68 1.53 1.18
N THR A 182 19.50 2.06 0.85
CA THR A 182 18.24 1.71 1.50
C THR A 182 17.96 0.21 1.42
N ALA A 183 18.12 -0.41 0.25
CA ALA A 183 17.90 -1.85 0.07
C ALA A 183 18.89 -2.69 0.88
N THR A 184 20.17 -2.30 0.89
CA THR A 184 21.22 -3.01 1.64
C THR A 184 20.95 -2.94 3.14
N VAL A 185 20.56 -1.76 3.64
CA VAL A 185 20.18 -1.58 5.05
C VAL A 185 18.93 -2.38 5.39
N MET A 186 17.90 -2.40 4.53
CA MET A 186 16.70 -3.20 4.76
C MET A 186 16.97 -4.71 4.80
N LEU A 187 17.84 -5.21 3.91
CA LEU A 187 18.20 -6.64 3.85
C LEU A 187 19.15 -7.04 4.99
N GLY A 188 20.04 -6.14 5.41
CA GLY A 188 20.97 -6.36 6.52
C GLY A 188 20.36 -6.13 7.91
N ALA A 189 19.32 -5.30 8.02
CA ALA A 189 18.62 -4.98 9.26
C ALA A 189 18.24 -6.21 10.11
N PRO A 190 17.61 -7.27 9.57
CA PRO A 190 17.22 -8.43 10.38
C PRO A 190 18.41 -9.23 10.94
N LEU A 191 19.62 -9.04 10.39
CA LEU A 191 20.85 -9.64 10.91
C LEU A 191 21.39 -8.87 12.12
N VAL A 192 21.14 -7.56 12.18
CA VAL A 192 21.65 -6.67 13.25
C VAL A 192 20.63 -6.52 14.38
N THR A 193 19.35 -6.31 14.05
CA THR A 193 18.30 -6.12 15.06
C THR A 193 17.00 -6.82 14.67
N ARG A 194 16.30 -7.37 15.66
CA ARG A 194 14.93 -7.93 15.49
C ARG A 194 13.84 -7.07 16.14
N VAL A 195 14.24 -5.96 16.75
CA VAL A 195 13.35 -5.08 17.52
C VAL A 195 12.76 -3.99 16.62
N VAL A 196 13.56 -3.43 15.72
CA VAL A 196 13.14 -2.35 14.83
C VAL A 196 12.81 -2.94 13.44
N PRO A 197 11.63 -2.66 12.87
CA PRO A 197 11.30 -3.07 11.52
C PRO A 197 12.32 -2.57 10.49
N ALA A 198 12.74 -3.45 9.59
CA ALA A 198 13.71 -3.15 8.53
C ALA A 198 13.33 -1.93 7.69
N ALA A 199 12.03 -1.73 7.42
CA ALA A 199 11.52 -0.59 6.68
C ALA A 199 11.86 0.77 7.33
N ILE A 200 11.87 0.85 8.66
CA ILE A 200 12.21 2.09 9.38
C ILE A 200 13.70 2.38 9.26
N LEU A 201 14.53 1.35 9.46
CA LEU A 201 15.98 1.47 9.33
C LEU A 201 16.38 1.87 7.91
N GLY A 202 15.69 1.33 6.90
CA GLY A 202 15.88 1.75 5.51
C GLY A 202 15.48 3.21 5.26
N LEU A 203 14.44 3.71 5.93
CA LEU A 203 13.97 5.10 5.78
C LEU A 203 14.92 6.12 6.45
N LEU A 204 15.70 5.69 7.44
CA LEU A 204 16.70 6.51 8.13
C LEU A 204 18.05 6.58 7.39
N ALA A 205 18.31 5.64 6.49
CA ALA A 205 19.57 5.53 5.74
C ALA A 205 19.53 6.35 4.44
#